data_AF-A0A6G4V5I1-F1
#
_entry.id   AF-A0A6G4V5I1-F1
#
_cell.length_a   1.000
_cell.length_b   1.000
_cell.length_c   1.000
_cell.angle_alpha   90.00
_cell.angle_beta   90.00
_cell.angle_gamma   90.00
#
_symmetry.space_group_name_H-M   'P 1'
#
loop_
_entity.id
_entity.type
_entity.pdbx_description
1 polymer ?
#
loop_
_entity_poly.entity_id
_entity_poly.type
_entity_poly.pdbx_seq_one_letter_code
_entity_poly.pdbx_strand_id
1 'polypeptide(L)'
;MEPRVGGRLAFDDGEGTVYAATITHFDPPRLFAFDEHDPDGKEREFDGHLRIELRGEGAGCLLVLTHVMADPSIADSASGGWQTCLEELVAQLEMPG
;
A
#
# COMPACT_ATOMS: atom_id res chain seq x y z
N MET A 1 -5.68 7.14 10.42
CA MET A 1 -4.62 7.72 9.57
C MET A 1 -4.53 9.23 9.80
N GLU A 2 -3.33 9.79 9.78
CA GLU A 2 -3.05 11.24 9.75
C GLU A 2 -2.67 11.67 8.32
N PRO A 3 -3.58 12.25 7.50
CA PRO A 3 -3.39 12.46 6.05
C PRO A 3 -2.43 13.62 5.71
N ARG A 4 -1.14 13.45 6.03
CA ARG A 4 -0.06 14.40 5.72
C ARG A 4 1.29 13.67 5.71
N VAL A 5 2.27 14.26 5.05
CA VAL A 5 3.67 13.80 5.16
C VAL A 5 4.11 13.81 6.63
N GLY A 6 4.78 12.73 7.06
CA GLY A 6 5.15 12.46 8.45
C GLY A 6 3.97 12.03 9.35
N GLY A 7 2.77 11.89 8.79
CA GLY A 7 1.60 11.38 9.50
C GLY A 7 1.66 9.86 9.69
N ARG A 8 1.04 9.38 10.77
CA ARG A 8 0.94 7.95 11.05
C ARG A 8 -0.25 7.30 10.36
N LEU A 9 -0.02 6.11 9.81
CA LEU A 9 -1.02 5.18 9.32
C LEU A 9 -0.92 3.90 10.16
N ALA A 10 -2.07 3.32 10.49
CA ALA A 10 -2.15 1.97 10.99
C ALA A 10 -3.32 1.29 10.28
N PHE A 11 -3.13 0.05 9.83
CA PHE A 11 -4.18 -0.75 9.23
C PHE A 11 -4.04 -2.20 9.66
N ASP A 12 -5.18 -2.86 9.79
CA ASP A 12 -5.32 -4.28 10.08
C ASP A 12 -5.61 -4.97 8.73
N ASP A 13 -4.82 -5.98 8.39
CA ASP A 13 -5.02 -6.74 7.15
C ASP A 13 -6.20 -7.73 7.22
N GLY A 14 -6.80 -7.90 8.39
CA GLY A 14 -7.86 -8.87 8.64
C GLY A 14 -7.35 -10.30 8.81
N GLU A 15 -6.04 -10.52 8.69
CA GLU A 15 -5.35 -11.80 8.90
C GLU A 15 -4.61 -11.85 10.26
N GLY A 16 -4.78 -10.79 11.07
CA GLY A 16 -4.24 -10.69 12.41
C GLY A 16 -2.95 -9.88 12.52
N THR A 17 -2.54 -9.22 11.42
CA THR A 17 -1.36 -8.34 11.42
C THR A 17 -1.81 -6.88 11.39
N VAL A 18 -1.32 -6.12 12.36
CA VAL A 18 -1.49 -4.66 12.37
C VAL A 18 -0.20 -4.02 11.89
N TYR A 19 -0.28 -3.37 10.74
CA TYR A 19 0.84 -2.63 10.17
C TYR A 19 0.86 -1.21 10.72
N ALA A 20 2.05 -0.75 11.10
CA ALA A 20 2.32 0.64 11.41
C ALA A 20 3.14 1.26 10.28
N ALA A 21 2.75 2.45 9.83
CA ALA A 21 3.40 3.11 8.72
C ALA A 21 3.54 4.62 8.91
N THR A 22 4.55 5.19 8.28
CA THR A 22 4.79 6.63 8.22
C THR A 22 4.58 7.13 6.80
N ILE A 23 3.68 8.10 6.62
CA ILE A 23 3.36 8.65 5.30
C ILE A 23 4.53 9.49 4.79
N THR A 24 5.07 9.11 3.64
CA THR A 24 6.18 9.83 2.97
C THR A 24 5.68 10.78 1.90
N HIS A 25 4.56 10.47 1.24
CA HIS A 25 3.91 11.34 0.26
C HIS A 25 2.39 11.31 0.42
N PHE A 26 1.78 12.49 0.34
CA PHE A 26 0.33 12.66 0.38
C PHE A 26 -0.08 13.80 -0.55
N ASP A 27 -0.42 13.46 -1.80
CA ASP A 27 -0.86 14.38 -2.86
C ASP A 27 -2.15 13.83 -3.50
N PRO A 28 -3.31 13.93 -2.82
CA PRO A 28 -4.55 13.35 -3.32
C PRO A 28 -5.09 14.10 -4.56
N PRO A 29 -5.67 13.39 -5.55
CA PRO A 29 -5.83 11.94 -5.62
C PRO A 29 -4.63 11.21 -6.27
N ARG A 30 -3.56 11.93 -6.59
CA ARG A 30 -2.51 11.47 -7.52
C ARG A 30 -1.51 10.50 -6.91
N LEU A 31 -1.11 10.72 -5.66
CA LEU A 31 0.00 10.00 -5.05
C LEU A 31 -0.21 9.80 -3.56
N PHE A 32 -0.06 8.55 -3.14
CA PHE A 32 0.05 8.15 -1.75
C PHE A 32 1.24 7.21 -1.59
N ALA A 33 2.13 7.51 -0.63
CA ALA A 33 3.25 6.64 -0.33
C ALA A 33 3.57 6.65 1.17
N PHE A 34 4.05 5.53 1.68
CA PHE A 34 4.35 5.33 3.09
C PHE A 34 5.43 4.27 3.27
N ASP A 35 6.16 4.40 4.38
CA ASP A 35 7.10 3.40 4.85
C ASP A 35 6.41 2.53 5.90
N GLU A 36 6.39 1.22 5.67
CA GLU A 36 5.95 0.24 6.65
C GLU A 36 7.08 -0.07 7.62
N HIS A 37 6.72 -0.25 8.88
CA HIS A 37 7.64 -0.53 9.97
C HIS A 37 7.03 -1.59 10.87
N ASP A 38 7.86 -2.49 11.41
CA ASP A 38 7.45 -3.31 12.54
C ASP A 38 7.11 -2.40 13.74
N PRO A 39 5.88 -2.46 14.29
CA PRO A 39 5.48 -1.67 15.44
C PRO A 39 6.37 -1.89 16.68
N ASP A 40 6.98 -3.06 16.82
CA ASP A 40 7.87 -3.43 17.92
C ASP A 40 9.36 -3.21 17.60
N GLY A 41 9.70 -2.96 16.33
CA GLY A 41 11.06 -2.73 15.84
C GLY A 41 12.02 -3.90 16.02
N LYS A 42 11.49 -5.12 16.21
CA LYS A 42 12.24 -6.36 16.43
C LYS A 42 12.49 -7.11 15.13
N GLU A 43 11.56 -7.05 14.19
CA GLU A 43 11.53 -7.81 12.94
C GLU A 43 11.50 -6.85 11.75
N ARG A 44 12.67 -6.63 11.16
CA ARG A 44 12.83 -5.71 10.03
C ARG A 44 12.46 -6.31 8.67
N GLU A 45 12.04 -7.56 8.63
CA GLU A 45 11.62 -8.24 7.39
C GLU A 45 10.36 -7.64 6.78
N PHE A 46 9.53 -7.00 7.61
CA PHE A 46 8.32 -6.27 7.21
C PHE A 46 8.57 -4.79 6.89
N ASP A 47 9.82 -4.32 6.97
CA ASP A 47 10.14 -2.95 6.56
C ASP A 47 10.01 -2.86 5.03
N GLY A 48 9.24 -1.89 4.57
CA GLY A 48 8.98 -1.69 3.15
C GLY A 48 8.62 -0.26 2.82
N HIS A 49 8.77 0.10 1.55
CA HIS A 49 8.25 1.33 0.99
C HIS A 49 7.17 1.01 -0.02
N LEU A 50 5.99 1.55 0.21
CA LEU A 50 4.83 1.43 -0.66
C LEU A 50 4.52 2.75 -1.32
N ARG A 51 4.27 2.69 -2.62
CA ARG A 51 3.93 3.85 -3.45
C ARG A 51 2.80 3.49 -4.40
N ILE A 52 1.73 4.27 -4.33
CA ILE A 52 0.54 4.15 -5.17
C ILE A 52 0.37 5.45 -5.94
N GLU A 53 0.39 5.35 -7.27
CA GLU A 53 0.27 6.48 -8.18
C GLU A 53 -0.92 6.31 -9.11
N LEU A 54 -1.75 7.35 -9.22
CA LEU A 54 -2.79 7.44 -10.23
C LEU A 54 -2.33 8.36 -11.36
N ARG A 55 -2.38 7.83 -12.58
CA ARG A 55 -2.11 8.58 -13.82
C ARG A 55 -3.39 8.61 -14.65
N GLY A 56 -3.72 9.77 -15.20
CA GLY A 56 -4.87 9.86 -16.10
C GLY A 56 -4.62 9.04 -17.37
N GLU A 57 -5.59 8.21 -17.76
CA GLU A 57 -5.51 7.38 -18.96
C GLU A 57 -6.88 7.30 -19.65
N GLY A 58 -7.06 8.09 -20.72
CA GLY A 58 -8.33 8.17 -21.43
C GLY A 58 -9.49 8.58 -20.53
N ALA A 59 -10.54 7.78 -20.49
CA ALA A 59 -11.71 7.98 -19.63
C ALA A 59 -11.54 7.40 -18.21
N GLY A 60 -10.41 6.74 -17.93
CA GLY A 60 -10.11 6.11 -16.65
C GLY A 60 -8.78 6.58 -16.07
N CYS A 61 -8.15 5.70 -15.29
CA CYS A 61 -6.83 5.94 -14.74
C CYS A 61 -5.99 4.67 -14.73
N LEU A 62 -4.69 4.85 -14.85
CA LEU A 62 -3.70 3.82 -14.57
C LEU A 62 -3.28 3.95 -13.10
N LEU A 63 -3.49 2.88 -12.34
CA LEU A 63 -2.91 2.72 -11.01
C LEU A 63 -1.57 2.01 -11.14
N VAL A 64 -0.50 2.63 -10.63
CA VAL A 64 0.82 2.01 -10.52
C VAL A 64 1.14 1.80 -9.04
N LEU A 65 1.25 0.53 -8.63
CA LEU A 65 1.70 0.15 -7.30
C LEU A 65 3.16 -0.29 -7.36
N THR A 66 3.99 0.27 -6.49
CA THR A 66 5.39 -0.13 -6.30
C THR A 66 5.62 -0.47 -4.84
N HIS A 67 6.14 -1.67 -4.59
CA HIS A 67 6.55 -2.11 -3.27
C HIS A 67 8.06 -2.40 -3.29
N VAL A 68 8.84 -1.61 -2.57
CA VAL A 68 10.27 -1.85 -2.33
C VAL A 68 10.42 -2.45 -0.94
N MET A 69 10.85 -3.70 -0.89
CA MET A 69 10.90 -4.50 0.34
C MET A 69 12.34 -4.60 0.86
N ALA A 70 12.49 -4.61 2.19
CA ALA A 70 13.79 -4.79 2.83
C ALA A 70 14.31 -6.23 2.67
N ASP A 71 13.42 -7.23 2.76
CA ASP A 71 13.73 -8.62 2.48
C ASP A 71 13.19 -9.04 1.10
N PRO A 72 14.03 -9.34 0.11
CA PRO A 72 13.55 -9.83 -1.19
C PRO A 72 12.95 -11.25 -1.13
N SER A 73 13.16 -12.01 -0.05
CA SER A 73 12.65 -13.38 0.07
C SER A 73 11.11 -13.44 0.06
N ILE A 74 10.45 -12.35 0.46
CA ILE A 74 8.99 -12.23 0.50
C ILE A 74 8.37 -11.76 -0.82
N ALA A 75 9.17 -11.48 -1.86
CA ALA A 75 8.71 -10.86 -3.11
C ALA A 75 7.59 -11.65 -3.81
N ASP A 76 7.74 -12.97 -3.93
CA ASP A 76 6.76 -13.82 -4.60
C ASP A 76 5.41 -13.83 -3.83
N SER A 77 5.47 -13.95 -2.50
CA SER A 77 4.26 -13.93 -1.66
C SER A 77 3.56 -12.57 -1.71
N ALA A 78 4.32 -11.48 -1.59
CA ALA A 78 3.77 -10.13 -1.65
C ALA A 78 3.16 -9.82 -3.01
N SER A 79 3.79 -10.29 -4.11
CA SER A 79 3.22 -10.16 -5.45
C SER A 79 1.87 -10.86 -5.56
N GLY A 80 1.73 -12.06 -4.98
CA GLY A 80 0.45 -12.78 -4.92
C GLY A 80 -0.61 -12.01 -4.12
N GLY A 81 -0.26 -11.52 -2.93
CA GLY A 81 -1.16 -10.71 -2.10
C GLY A 81 -1.63 -9.43 -2.81
N TRP A 82 -0.70 -8.69 -3.44
CA TRP A 82 -1.06 -7.48 -4.18
C TRP A 82 -1.96 -7.75 -5.38
N GLN A 83 -1.75 -8.87 -6.09
CA GLN A 83 -2.62 -9.27 -7.19
C GLN A 83 -4.07 -9.46 -6.70
N THR A 84 -4.26 -10.16 -5.58
CA THR A 84 -5.60 -10.35 -4.97
C THR A 84 -6.22 -9.02 -4.54
N CYS A 85 -5.47 -8.13 -3.89
CA CYS A 85 -5.97 -6.81 -3.50
C CYS A 85 -6.42 -5.97 -4.70
N LEU A 86 -5.66 -6.01 -5.80
CA LEU A 86 -5.99 -5.26 -7.02
C LEU A 86 -7.21 -5.84 -7.75
N GLU A 87 -7.36 -7.17 -7.77
CA GLU A 87 -8.55 -7.83 -8.31
C GLU A 87 -9.82 -7.44 -7.54
N GLU A 88 -9.77 -7.44 -6.20
CA GLU A 88 -10.88 -7.01 -5.35
C GLU A 88 -11.19 -5.52 -5.54
N LEU A 89 -10.17 -4.66 -5.68
CA LEU A 89 -10.36 -3.23 -5.99
C LEU A 89 -11.14 -3.05 -7.30
N VAL A 90 -10.77 -3.79 -8.36
CA VAL A 90 -11.48 -3.75 -9.64
C VAL A 90 -12.93 -4.20 -9.46
N ALA A 91 -13.16 -5.32 -8.77
CA ALA A 91 -14.50 -5.83 -8.53
C ALA A 91 -15.40 -4.81 -7.81
N GLN A 92 -14.88 -4.10 -6.80
CA GLN A 92 -15.61 -3.06 -6.08
C GLN A 92 -15.95 -1.84 -6.95
N LEU A 93 -15.09 -1.48 -7.90
CA LEU A 93 -15.34 -0.38 -8.84
C LEU A 93 -16.38 -0.73 -9.91
N GLU A 94 -16.53 -2.02 -10.22
CA GLU A 94 -17.52 -2.53 -11.19
C GLU A 94 -18.91 -2.75 -10.59
N MET A 95 -19.04 -2.78 -9.25
CA MET A 95 -20.34 -2.87 -8.60
C MET A 95 -21.15 -1.58 -8.81
N PRO A 96 -22.42 -1.67 -9.28
CA PRO A 96 -23.30 -0.51 -9.32
C PRO A 96 -23.65 -0.10 -7.88
N GLY A 97 -23.36 1.16 -7.54
CA GLY A 97 -23.72 1.79 -6.26
C GLY A 97 -25.20 2.09 -6.09
#